data_AF-A0A9Q3UZ98-F1
#
_entry.id   AF-A0A9Q3UZ98-F1
#
_cell.length_a   1.000
_cell.length_b   1.000
_cell.length_c   1.000
_cell.angle_alpha   90.00
_cell.angle_beta   90.00
_cell.angle_gamma   90.00
#
_symmetry.space_group_name_H-M   'P 1'
#
loop_
_entity.id
_entity.type
_entity.pdbx_description
1 polymer ?
#
loop_
_entity_poly.entity_id
_entity_poly.type
_entity_poly.pdbx_seq_one_letter_code
_entity_poly.pdbx_strand_id
1 'polypeptide(L)'
;MKLFPLHIIIKDLSFLMLYFLIMKFNLTNETFLPETTKYFSGVSQANIVDMLMAALFYNFIPIIISCILYYPIVLLGRKIFNRKNNLQVLSTAFLLSITTPIIYIFGYKMELDTMNKAEIISWILTFVISVSIYYLSNRIIYQNY
;
A
#
# COMPACT_ATOMS: atom_id res chain seq x y z
N MET A 1 0.93 0.78 -19.23
CA MET A 1 2.02 0.76 -18.22
C MET A 1 2.63 2.13 -17.94
N LYS A 2 2.02 3.26 -18.36
CA LYS A 2 2.62 4.60 -18.17
C LYS A 2 2.58 5.11 -16.72
N LEU A 3 1.66 4.60 -15.89
CA LEU A 3 1.43 5.08 -14.51
C LEU A 3 1.97 4.12 -13.43
N PHE A 4 2.93 3.26 -13.77
CA PHE A 4 3.47 2.28 -12.81
C PHE A 4 4.17 2.90 -11.59
N PRO A 5 5.02 3.95 -11.72
CA PRO A 5 5.71 4.49 -10.56
C PRO A 5 4.72 5.15 -9.60
N LEU A 6 3.71 5.81 -10.16
CA LEU A 6 2.63 6.44 -9.42
C LEU A 6 1.82 5.40 -8.63
N HIS A 7 1.48 4.26 -9.24
CA HIS A 7 0.76 3.19 -8.54
C HIS A 7 1.57 2.64 -7.37
N ILE A 8 2.88 2.40 -7.55
CA ILE A 8 3.76 1.93 -6.48
C ILE A 8 3.83 2.93 -5.33
N ILE A 9 4.10 4.21 -5.64
CA ILE A 9 4.18 5.26 -4.63
C ILE A 9 2.87 5.38 -3.85
N ILE A 10 1.73 5.43 -4.54
CA ILE A 10 0.44 5.56 -3.86
C ILE A 10 0.18 4.33 -3.01
N LYS A 11 0.32 3.12 -3.55
CA LYS A 11 0.09 1.87 -2.82
C LYS A 11 0.94 1.78 -1.56
N ASP A 12 2.26 1.93 -1.72
CA ASP A 12 3.20 1.64 -0.64
C ASP A 12 3.17 2.74 0.43
N LEU A 13 2.83 3.99 0.08
CA LEU A 13 2.67 5.06 1.08
C LEU A 13 1.29 5.09 1.74
N SER A 14 0.25 4.60 1.06
CA SER A 14 -1.14 4.69 1.55
C SER A 14 -1.32 4.04 2.91
N PHE A 15 -0.67 2.90 3.17
CA PHE A 15 -0.83 2.19 4.44
C PHE A 15 -0.45 3.05 5.64
N LEU A 16 0.80 3.52 5.68
CA LEU A 16 1.30 4.32 6.80
C LEU A 16 0.61 5.68 6.88
N MET A 17 0.29 6.30 5.73
CA MET A 17 -0.47 7.55 5.72
C MET A 17 -1.87 7.40 6.30
N LEU A 18 -2.62 6.36 5.89
CA LEU A 18 -3.95 6.09 6.41
C LEU A 18 -3.90 5.73 7.90
N TYR A 19 -2.91 4.95 8.30
CA TYR A 19 -2.68 4.61 9.70
C TYR A 19 -2.45 5.87 10.53
N PHE A 20 -1.54 6.75 10.11
CA PHE A 20 -1.29 8.00 10.82
C PHE A 20 -2.52 8.90 10.87
N LEU A 21 -3.31 8.98 9.81
CA LEU A 21 -4.55 9.77 9.80
C LEU A 21 -5.58 9.21 10.77
N ILE A 22 -5.80 7.89 10.76
CA ILE A 22 -6.74 7.20 11.67
C ILE A 22 -6.34 7.45 13.12
N MET A 23 -5.05 7.29 13.44
CA MET A 23 -4.52 7.49 14.78
C MET A 23 -4.53 8.97 15.20
N LYS A 24 -4.22 9.91 14.28
CA LYS A 24 -4.25 11.36 14.56
C LYS A 24 -5.64 11.84 14.95
N PHE A 25 -6.66 11.37 14.24
CA PHE A 25 -8.05 11.73 14.50
C PHE A 25 -8.73 10.80 15.50
N ASN A 26 -7.99 9.84 16.08
CA ASN A 26 -8.46 8.86 17.05
C ASN A 26 -9.75 8.14 16.61
N LEU A 27 -9.85 7.78 15.32
CA LEU A 27 -11.10 7.23 14.75
C LEU A 27 -11.44 5.83 15.30
N THR A 28 -10.46 5.15 15.89
CA THR A 28 -10.61 3.80 16.47
C THR A 28 -10.60 3.79 18.00
N ASN A 29 -10.51 4.96 18.66
CA ASN A 29 -10.26 5.09 20.11
C ASN A 29 -8.96 4.40 20.56
N GLU A 30 -7.96 4.35 19.68
CA GLU A 30 -6.64 3.77 19.94
C GLU A 30 -5.59 4.89 20.00
N THR A 31 -4.66 4.79 20.94
CA THR A 31 -3.50 5.70 21.02
C THR A 31 -2.30 5.06 20.35
N PHE A 32 -1.38 5.89 19.87
CA PHE A 32 -0.08 5.39 19.38
C PHE A 32 0.56 4.48 20.42
N LEU A 33 1.16 3.38 19.96
CA LEU A 33 1.86 2.46 20.84
C LEU A 33 2.96 3.23 21.60
N PRO A 34 3.23 2.89 22.87
CA PRO A 34 4.25 3.54 23.68
C PRO A 34 5.62 3.57 22.99
N GLU A 35 5.95 2.51 22.25
CA GLU A 35 7.16 2.39 21.46
C GLU A 35 7.21 3.43 20.33
N THR A 36 6.10 3.65 19.62
CA THR A 36 5.98 4.69 18.59
C THR A 36 6.18 6.08 19.19
N THR A 37 5.58 6.36 20.35
CA THR A 37 5.77 7.65 21.04
C THR A 37 7.18 7.84 21.60
N LYS A 38 7.90 6.76 21.90
CA LYS A 38 9.29 6.79 22.37
C LYS A 38 10.28 7.15 21.26
N TYR A 39 10.06 6.60 20.06
CA TYR A 39 10.92 6.87 18.90
C TYR A 39 10.53 8.14 18.14
N PHE A 40 9.28 8.60 18.29
CA PHE A 40 8.78 9.83 17.71
C PHE A 40 8.01 10.63 18.76
N SER A 41 8.73 11.49 19.48
CA SER A 41 8.10 12.46 20.38
C SER A 41 7.30 13.46 19.53
N GLY A 42 6.00 13.59 19.82
CA GLY A 42 5.13 14.53 19.11
C GLY A 42 4.36 13.97 17.90
N VAL A 43 4.28 12.65 17.71
CA VAL A 43 3.46 12.04 16.63
C VAL A 43 2.00 12.53 16.63
N SER A 44 1.43 12.80 17.81
CA SER A 44 0.09 13.39 17.94
C SER A 44 -0.01 14.80 17.36
N GLN A 45 1.11 15.54 17.28
CA GLN A 45 1.22 16.88 16.73
C GLN A 45 1.79 16.90 15.31
N ALA A 46 2.19 15.75 14.77
CA ALA A 46 2.78 15.64 13.44
C ALA A 46 1.85 16.24 12.38
N ASN A 47 2.39 17.12 11.53
CA ASN A 47 1.65 17.65 10.40
C ASN A 47 1.63 16.61 9.24
N ILE A 48 0.90 16.91 8.16
CA ILE A 48 0.76 15.97 7.03
C ILE A 48 2.12 15.71 6.35
N VAL A 49 3.03 16.69 6.34
CA VAL A 49 4.36 16.55 5.73
C VAL A 49 5.23 15.61 6.56
N ASP A 50 5.20 15.73 7.89
CA ASP A 50 5.92 14.83 8.80
C ASP A 50 5.47 13.38 8.61
N MET A 51 4.15 13.17 8.47
CA MET A 51 3.56 11.85 8.20
C MET A 51 4.02 11.28 6.86
N LEU A 52 4.06 12.12 5.83
CA LEU A 52 4.51 11.71 4.50
C LEU A 52 5.99 11.30 4.52
N MET A 53 6.84 12.07 5.20
CA MET A 53 8.26 11.78 5.33
C MET A 53 8.50 10.49 6.12
N ALA A 54 7.76 10.29 7.22
CA ALA A 54 7.80 9.03 7.96
C ALA A 54 7.34 7.86 7.08
N ALA A 55 6.22 8.00 6.36
CA ALA A 55 5.72 6.97 5.46
C ALA A 55 6.74 6.62 4.36
N LEU A 56 7.43 7.61 3.79
CA LEU A 56 8.50 7.40 2.81
C LEU A 56 9.69 6.66 3.40
N PHE A 57 10.15 7.07 4.58
CA PHE A 57 11.30 6.46 5.24
C PHE A 57 11.05 4.98 5.57
N TYR A 58 9.91 4.70 6.20
CA TYR A 58 9.54 3.33 6.58
C TYR A 58 9.21 2.43 5.39
N ASN A 59 8.64 2.99 4.31
CA ASN A 59 8.32 2.21 3.11
C ASN A 59 9.43 2.18 2.06
N PHE A 60 10.63 2.70 2.34
CA PHE A 60 11.70 2.71 1.34
C PHE A 60 12.04 1.31 0.82
N ILE A 61 12.15 0.32 1.73
CA ILE A 61 12.40 -1.08 1.38
C ILE A 61 11.19 -1.67 0.61
N PRO A 62 9.94 -1.58 1.11
CA PRO A 62 8.76 -1.98 0.35
C PRO A 62 8.70 -1.40 -1.07
N ILE A 63 8.99 -0.10 -1.25
CA ILE A 63 8.98 0.58 -2.54
C ILE A 63 10.00 -0.04 -3.51
N ILE A 64 11.23 -0.30 -3.04
CA ILE A 64 12.26 -0.94 -3.88
C ILE A 64 11.80 -2.33 -4.31
N ILE A 65 11.31 -3.14 -3.38
CA ILE A 65 10.83 -4.50 -3.67
C ILE A 65 9.65 -4.45 -4.65
N SER A 66 8.69 -3.55 -4.43
CA SER A 66 7.57 -3.32 -5.35
C SER A 66 8.06 -2.97 -6.74
N CYS A 67 9.05 -2.08 -6.89
CA CYS A 67 9.65 -1.73 -8.18
C CYS A 67 10.25 -2.95 -8.90
N ILE A 68 10.98 -3.81 -8.16
CA ILE A 68 11.60 -5.01 -8.72
C ILE A 68 10.53 -6.04 -9.13
N LEU A 69 9.52 -6.27 -8.29
CA LEU A 69 8.48 -7.28 -8.51
C LEU A 69 7.41 -6.84 -9.51
N TYR A 70 7.25 -5.54 -9.73
CA TYR A 70 6.19 -5.01 -10.58
C TYR A 70 6.21 -5.62 -11.99
N TYR A 71 7.37 -5.60 -12.64
CA TYR A 71 7.49 -6.11 -14.01
C TYR A 71 7.23 -7.62 -14.12
N PRO A 72 7.85 -8.50 -13.28
CA PRO A 72 7.52 -9.91 -13.21
C PRO A 72 6.01 -10.18 -13.03
N ILE A 73 5.35 -9.49 -12.10
CA ILE A 73 3.92 -9.70 -11.81
C ILE A 73 3.06 -9.34 -13.02
N VAL A 74 3.34 -8.21 -13.69
CA VAL A 74 2.59 -7.80 -14.89
C VAL A 74 2.81 -8.78 -16.04
N LEU A 75 4.03 -9.28 -16.23
CA LEU A 75 4.32 -10.28 -17.27
C LEU A 75 3.61 -11.61 -16.99
N LEU A 76 3.63 -12.08 -15.74
CA LEU A 76 2.92 -13.29 -15.34
C LEU A 76 1.41 -13.14 -15.59
N GLY A 77 0.82 -12.00 -15.22
CA GLY A 77 -0.58 -11.70 -15.51
C GLY A 77 -0.90 -11.77 -17.00
N ARG A 78 -0.01 -11.25 -17.86
CA ARG A 78 -0.13 -11.33 -19.34
C ARG A 78 0.06 -12.73 -19.92
N LYS A 79 0.81 -13.59 -19.24
CA LYS A 79 1.07 -14.96 -19.70
C LYS A 79 -0.07 -15.90 -19.31
N ILE A 80 -0.64 -15.72 -18.12
CA ILE A 80 -1.72 -16.57 -17.58
C ILE A 80 -3.06 -16.22 -18.22
N PHE A 81 -3.36 -14.93 -18.38
CA PHE A 81 -4.61 -14.48 -18.96
C PHE A 81 -4.37 -13.97 -20.39
N ASN A 82 -5.11 -14.50 -21.36
CA ASN A 82 -5.10 -14.00 -22.74
C ASN A 82 -5.22 -12.47 -22.77
N ARG A 83 -4.41 -11.83 -23.63
CA ARG A 83 -4.18 -10.39 -23.62
C ARG A 83 -5.50 -9.60 -23.68
N LYS A 84 -5.66 -8.63 -22.77
CA LYS A 84 -6.66 -7.54 -22.78
C LYS A 84 -8.05 -7.86 -22.18
N ASN A 85 -8.15 -8.70 -21.15
CA ASN A 85 -9.42 -8.86 -20.42
C ASN A 85 -9.42 -8.11 -19.07
N ASN A 86 -10.57 -7.62 -18.62
CA ASN A 86 -10.77 -7.02 -17.30
C ASN A 86 -10.27 -7.94 -16.17
N LEU A 87 -10.47 -9.25 -16.31
CA LEU A 87 -10.01 -10.24 -15.34
C LEU A 87 -8.49 -10.19 -15.13
N GLN A 88 -7.72 -10.03 -16.22
CA GLN A 88 -6.27 -9.90 -16.18
C GLN A 88 -5.84 -8.65 -15.41
N VAL A 89 -6.50 -7.52 -15.67
CA VAL A 89 -6.17 -6.24 -15.02
C VAL A 89 -6.45 -6.35 -13.52
N LEU A 90 -7.60 -6.92 -13.16
CA LEU A 90 -7.99 -7.10 -11.76
C LEU A 90 -7.07 -8.07 -11.01
N SER A 91 -6.72 -9.20 -11.61
CA SER A 91 -5.82 -10.18 -11.00
C SER A 91 -4.41 -9.61 -10.81
N THR A 92 -3.93 -8.83 -11.78
CA THR A 92 -2.62 -8.16 -11.69
C THR A 92 -2.65 -7.09 -10.60
N ALA A 93 -3.72 -6.29 -10.53
CA ALA A 93 -3.92 -5.30 -9.47
C ALA A 93 -3.91 -5.94 -8.08
N PHE A 94 -4.61 -7.06 -7.95
CA PHE A 94 -4.68 -7.84 -6.71
C PHE A 94 -3.29 -8.32 -6.27
N LEU A 95 -2.55 -8.97 -7.17
CA LEU A 95 -1.21 -9.49 -6.89
C LEU A 95 -0.24 -8.37 -6.49
N LEU A 96 -0.28 -7.24 -7.21
CA LEU A 96 0.55 -6.07 -6.89
C LEU A 96 0.18 -5.43 -5.54
N SER A 97 -1.11 -5.46 -5.17
CA SER A 97 -1.59 -4.87 -3.91
C SER A 97 -1.25 -5.73 -2.70
N ILE A 98 -1.19 -7.05 -2.87
CA ILE A 98 -0.80 -8.00 -1.81
C ILE A 98 0.70 -8.00 -1.51
N THR A 99 1.56 -7.50 -2.41
CA THR A 99 3.01 -7.49 -2.14
C THR A 99 3.36 -6.67 -0.90
N THR A 100 2.68 -5.55 -0.63
CA THR A 100 2.98 -4.71 0.53
C THR A 100 2.66 -5.42 1.86
N PRO A 101 1.44 -5.97 2.07
CA PRO A 101 1.16 -6.83 3.23
C PRO A 101 2.16 -7.98 3.40
N ILE A 102 2.53 -8.67 2.31
CA ILE A 102 3.52 -9.77 2.36
C ILE A 102 4.87 -9.25 2.87
N ILE A 103 5.36 -8.12 2.38
CA ILE A 103 6.62 -7.54 2.84
C ILE A 103 6.55 -7.16 4.32
N TYR A 104 5.40 -6.68 4.80
CA TYR A 104 5.20 -6.37 6.22
C TYR A 104 5.20 -7.62 7.11
N ILE A 105 4.46 -8.66 6.72
CA ILE A 105 4.39 -9.92 7.47
C ILE A 105 5.74 -10.62 7.50
N PHE A 106 6.38 -10.81 6.34
CA PHE A 106 7.60 -11.62 6.25
C PHE A 106 8.88 -10.83 6.46
N GLY A 107 8.93 -9.57 6.03
CA GLY A 107 10.11 -8.71 6.13
C GLY A 107 10.25 -8.04 7.49
N TYR A 108 9.15 -7.55 8.04
CA TYR A 108 9.13 -6.86 9.34
C TYR A 108 8.62 -7.73 10.50
N LYS A 109 8.31 -9.01 10.24
CA LYS A 109 7.80 -9.96 11.24
C LYS A 109 6.57 -9.44 11.98
N MET A 110 5.67 -8.78 11.25
CA MET A 110 4.42 -8.29 11.82
C MET A 110 3.59 -9.46 12.34
N GLU A 111 3.28 -9.44 13.63
CA GLU A 111 2.43 -10.43 14.28
C GLU A 111 0.96 -10.13 13.98
N LEU A 112 0.26 -11.09 13.36
CA LEU A 112 -1.13 -10.90 12.96
C LEU A 112 -2.09 -10.87 14.16
N ASP A 113 -1.73 -11.55 15.25
CA ASP A 113 -2.58 -11.71 16.42
C ASP A 113 -2.62 -10.45 17.32
N THR A 114 -1.69 -9.53 17.11
CA THR A 114 -1.54 -8.29 17.91
C THR A 114 -1.89 -7.03 17.11
N MET A 115 -2.46 -7.17 15.91
CA MET A 115 -2.80 -6.02 15.07
C MET A 115 -3.94 -5.19 15.66
N ASN A 116 -3.70 -3.88 15.74
CA ASN A 116 -4.70 -2.91 16.18
C ASN A 116 -5.78 -2.69 15.11
N LYS A 117 -6.97 -2.21 15.51
CA LYS A 117 -8.08 -1.94 14.57
C LYS A 117 -7.67 -0.92 13.52
N ALA A 118 -6.92 0.11 13.91
CA ALA A 118 -6.40 1.12 12.99
C ALA A 118 -5.54 0.50 11.88
N GLU A 119 -4.70 -0.49 12.20
CA GLU A 119 -3.86 -1.18 11.23
C GLU A 119 -4.69 -1.99 10.25
N ILE A 120 -5.66 -2.77 10.76
CA ILE A 120 -6.56 -3.58 9.93
C ILE A 120 -7.33 -2.69 8.94
N ILE A 121 -7.90 -1.59 9.43
CA ILE A 121 -8.64 -0.64 8.58
C ILE A 121 -7.71 -0.01 7.54
N SER A 122 -6.50 0.37 7.94
CA SER A 122 -5.49 0.94 7.04
C SER A 122 -5.11 -0.03 5.93
N TRP A 123 -4.94 -1.32 6.25
CA TRP A 123 -4.66 -2.36 5.26
C TRP A 123 -5.80 -2.54 4.26
N ILE A 124 -7.04 -2.62 4.75
CA ILE A 124 -8.22 -2.76 3.88
C ILE A 124 -8.34 -1.56 2.94
N LEU A 125 -8.24 -0.34 3.47
CA LEU A 125 -8.33 0.88 2.68
C LEU A 125 -7.19 0.97 1.65
N THR A 126 -5.96 0.66 2.05
CA THR A 126 -4.79 0.65 1.15
C THR A 126 -4.99 -0.33 0.00
N PHE A 127 -5.48 -1.52 0.31
CA PHE A 127 -5.75 -2.54 -0.68
C PHE A 127 -6.81 -2.08 -1.69
N VAL A 128 -7.93 -1.51 -1.21
CA VAL A 128 -9.00 -0.99 -2.07
C VAL A 128 -8.51 0.16 -2.96
N ILE A 129 -7.77 1.12 -2.39
CA ILE A 129 -7.20 2.26 -3.13
C ILE A 129 -6.23 1.77 -4.20
N SER A 130 -5.30 0.88 -3.84
CA SER A 130 -4.30 0.34 -4.74
C SER A 130 -4.92 -0.39 -5.93
N VAL A 131 -5.87 -1.30 -5.67
CA VAL A 131 -6.56 -2.05 -6.73
C VAL A 131 -7.34 -1.10 -7.63
N SER A 132 -8.07 -0.14 -7.05
CA SER A 132 -8.88 0.83 -7.80
C SER A 132 -8.03 1.70 -8.71
N ILE A 133 -6.92 2.26 -8.20
CA ILE A 133 -6.01 3.09 -8.98
C ILE A 133 -5.40 2.30 -10.13
N TYR A 134 -4.92 1.08 -9.86
CA TYR A 134 -4.36 0.24 -10.92
C TYR A 134 -5.39 -0.09 -12.00
N TYR A 135 -6.59 -0.51 -11.56
CA TYR A 135 -7.66 -0.89 -12.46
C TYR A 135 -8.10 0.27 -13.35
N LEU A 136 -8.39 1.44 -12.78
CA LEU A 136 -8.81 2.64 -13.53
C LEU A 136 -7.71 3.11 -14.49
N SER A 137 -6.45 3.15 -14.03
CA SER A 137 -5.31 3.61 -14.83
C SER A 137 -5.02 2.70 -16.03
N ASN A 138 -5.30 1.41 -15.92
CA ASN A 138 -5.01 0.45 -16.98
C ASN A 138 -6.25 0.11 -17.82
N ARG A 139 -7.48 0.21 -17.30
CA ARG A 139 -8.73 0.02 -18.07
C ARG A 139 -8.82 1.00 -19.23
N ILE A 140 -8.50 2.28 -19.00
CA ILE A 140 -8.55 3.34 -20.03
C ILE A 140 -7.61 3.00 -21.20
N ILE A 141 -6.46 2.38 -20.92
CA ILE A 141 -5.50 1.97 -21.95
C ILE A 141 -6.04 0.80 -22.79
N TYR A 142 -6.87 -0.07 -22.21
CA TYR A 142 -7.45 -1.21 -22.92
C TYR A 142 -8.72 -0.89 -23.72
N GLN A 143 -9.38 0.25 -23.47
CA GLN A 143 -10.55 0.67 -24.26
C GLN A 143 -10.20 1.44 -25.55
N ASN A 144 -8.95 1.93 -25.67
CA ASN A 144 -8.50 2.74 -26.82
C ASN A 144 -7.76 1.93 -27.91
N TYR A 145 -7.84 0.59 -27.89
CA TYR A 145 -7.22 -0.36 -28.84
C TYR A 145 -8.04 -1.64 -28.95
#